data_AF-A0A8J8PDZ8-F1
#
_entry.id   AF-A0A8J8PDZ8-F1
#
_cell.length_a   1.000
_cell.length_b   1.000
_cell.length_c   1.000
_cell.angle_alpha   90.00
_cell.angle_beta   90.00
_cell.angle_gamma   90.00
#
_symmetry.space_group_name_H-M   'P 1'
#
loop_
_entity.id
_entity.type
_entity.pdbx_description
1 polymer ?
#
loop_
_entity_poly.entity_id
_entity_poly.type
_entity_poly.pdbx_seq_one_letter_code
_entity_poly.pdbx_strand_id
1 'polypeptide(L)'
;MPDRATELRRLADEVADHDAIDDAFVAKSFTDLLVVIDCEAGEGFPAEIETRLRDHGLDGANDVYATTEGDQSSAGAVGEATRHQFVDTETRGDHQSYVVD
;
A
#
# COMPACT_ATOMS: atom_id res chain seq x y z
N MET A 1 -21.68 4.54 -6.68
CA MET A 1 -20.44 4.37 -5.91
C MET A 1 -19.38 3.95 -6.90
N PRO A 2 -18.25 4.67 -7.02
CA PRO A 2 -17.08 4.10 -7.69
C PRO A 2 -16.73 2.77 -7.02
N ASP A 3 -16.20 1.84 -7.81
CA ASP A 3 -15.59 0.62 -7.28
C ASP A 3 -14.37 1.02 -6.44
N ARG A 4 -14.23 0.47 -5.21
CA ARG A 4 -13.14 0.83 -4.28
C ARG A 4 -11.76 0.72 -4.94
N ALA A 5 -11.54 -0.30 -5.78
CA ALA A 5 -10.27 -0.44 -6.50
C ALA A 5 -10.04 0.68 -7.53
N THR A 6 -11.09 1.33 -8.05
CA THR A 6 -10.97 2.53 -8.89
C THR A 6 -10.52 3.75 -8.07
N GLU A 7 -11.03 3.89 -6.85
CA GLU A 7 -10.61 4.96 -5.93
C GLU A 7 -9.15 4.79 -5.52
N LEU A 8 -8.76 3.57 -5.15
CA LEU A 8 -7.37 3.24 -4.80
C LEU A 8 -6.41 3.44 -5.98
N ARG A 9 -6.83 3.16 -7.22
CA ARG A 9 -5.99 3.42 -8.40
C ARG A 9 -5.76 4.91 -8.61
N ARG A 10 -6.80 5.74 -8.48
CA ARG A 10 -6.64 7.20 -8.56
C ARG A 10 -5.72 7.72 -7.47
N LEU A 11 -5.86 7.21 -6.24
CA LEU A 11 -4.98 7.57 -5.14
C LEU A 11 -3.53 7.16 -5.42
N ALA A 12 -3.30 5.97 -5.97
CA ALA A 12 -1.97 5.52 -6.38
C ALA A 12 -1.38 6.42 -7.47
N ASP A 13 -2.16 6.77 -8.50
CA ASP A 13 -1.73 7.72 -9.54
C ASP A 13 -1.35 9.09 -8.95
N GLU A 14 -2.16 9.61 -8.01
CA GLU A 14 -1.89 10.88 -7.32
C GLU A 14 -0.66 10.82 -6.39
N VAL A 15 -0.35 9.65 -5.84
CA VAL A 15 0.85 9.42 -5.02
C VAL A 15 2.10 9.28 -5.89
N ALA A 16 1.99 8.66 -7.06
CA ALA A 16 3.09 8.52 -8.02
C ALA A 16 3.58 9.86 -8.58
N ASP A 17 2.75 10.91 -8.55
CA ASP A 17 3.13 12.27 -8.97
C ASP A 17 4.06 12.99 -7.97
N HIS A 18 4.32 12.41 -6.80
CA HIS A 18 5.19 13.00 -5.77
C HIS A 18 6.68 12.66 -6.04
N ASP A 19 7.57 13.66 -5.99
CA ASP A 19 8.98 13.53 -6.39
C ASP A 19 9.79 12.43 -5.66
N ALA A 20 9.41 12.11 -4.42
CA ALA A 20 10.04 11.06 -3.61
C ALA A 20 9.52 9.63 -3.89
N ILE A 21 8.58 9.47 -4.83
CA ILE A 21 7.97 8.19 -5.18
C ILE A 21 8.46 7.75 -6.56
N ASP A 22 9.02 6.54 -6.63
CA ASP A 22 9.46 5.94 -7.89
C ASP A 22 8.30 5.30 -8.65
N ASP A 23 7.40 4.63 -7.93
CA ASP A 23 6.20 3.99 -8.48
C ASP A 23 5.12 3.82 -7.40
N ALA A 24 3.85 3.82 -7.81
CA ALA A 24 2.74 3.49 -6.93
C ALA A 24 1.62 2.79 -7.70
N PHE A 25 1.14 1.67 -7.16
CA PHE A 25 0.13 0.86 -7.84
C PHE A 25 -0.76 0.08 -6.87
N VAL A 26 -1.94 -0.29 -7.36
CA VAL A 26 -2.87 -1.15 -6.61
C VAL A 26 -2.53 -2.61 -6.87
N ALA A 27 -2.32 -3.36 -5.80
CA ALA A 27 -2.19 -4.80 -5.81
C ALA A 27 -3.35 -5.45 -5.04
N LYS A 28 -3.40 -6.78 -5.09
CA LYS A 28 -4.36 -7.58 -4.34
C LYS A 28 -3.62 -8.74 -3.67
N SER A 29 -3.86 -8.92 -2.39
CA SER A 29 -3.46 -10.11 -1.63
C SER A 29 -4.51 -11.21 -1.78
N PHE A 30 -4.36 -12.31 -1.05
CA PHE A 30 -5.37 -13.37 -1.03
C PHE A 30 -6.74 -12.88 -0.49
N THR A 31 -6.73 -11.91 0.42
CA THR A 31 -7.90 -11.45 1.16
C THR A 31 -8.23 -9.97 0.96
N ASP A 32 -7.25 -9.16 0.58
CA ASP A 32 -7.33 -7.69 0.72
C ASP A 32 -6.83 -6.98 -0.54
N LEU A 33 -7.26 -5.74 -0.72
CA LEU A 33 -6.63 -4.80 -1.64
C LEU A 33 -5.45 -4.11 -0.95
N LEU A 34 -4.43 -3.80 -1.73
CA LEU A 34 -3.19 -3.18 -1.29
C LEU A 34 -2.89 -1.98 -2.18
N VAL A 35 -2.34 -0.92 -1.59
CA VAL A 35 -1.58 0.09 -2.32
C VAL A 35 -0.11 -0.17 -2.02
N VAL A 36 0.67 -0.35 -3.10
CA VAL A 36 2.11 -0.60 -3.06
C VAL A 36 2.81 0.64 -3.57
N ILE A 37 3.83 1.08 -2.84
CA ILE A 37 4.58 2.30 -3.16
C ILE A 37 6.06 1.98 -3.10
N ASP A 38 6.77 2.27 -4.17
CA ASP A 38 8.22 2.14 -4.27
C ASP A 38 8.83 3.55 -4.12
N CYS A 39 9.80 3.68 -3.22
CA CYS A 39 10.52 4.93 -2.94
C CYS A 39 12.03 4.69 -3.10
N GLU A 40 12.80 5.75 -3.29
CA GLU A 40 14.26 5.66 -3.36
C GLU A 40 14.82 5.00 -2.08
N ALA A 41 15.71 4.02 -2.24
CA ALA A 41 16.25 3.28 -1.10
C ALA A 41 17.09 4.19 -0.18
N GLY A 42 16.78 4.16 1.12
CA GLY A 42 17.53 4.86 2.15
C GLY A 42 16.97 6.23 2.52
N GLU A 43 15.99 6.73 1.77
CA GLU A 43 15.15 7.85 2.22
C GLU A 43 13.96 7.32 3.04
N GLY A 44 13.54 8.10 4.03
CA GLY A 44 12.37 7.75 4.85
C GLY A 44 11.08 7.97 4.06
N PHE A 45 10.04 7.17 4.36
CA PHE A 45 8.75 7.31 3.70
C PHE A 45 8.12 8.70 3.96
N PRO A 46 7.64 9.43 2.94
CA PRO A 46 7.09 10.77 3.14
C PRO A 46 5.86 10.79 4.05
N ALA A 47 5.95 11.51 5.16
CA ALA A 47 4.89 11.57 6.18
C ALA A 47 3.56 12.15 5.67
N GLU A 48 3.62 13.04 4.67
CA GLU A 48 2.42 13.59 4.03
C GLU A 48 1.66 12.55 3.21
N ILE A 49 2.37 11.67 2.51
CA ILE A 49 1.79 10.54 1.79
C ILE A 49 1.21 9.55 2.79
N GLU A 50 1.94 9.23 3.85
CA GLU A 50 1.46 8.33 4.90
C GLU A 50 0.16 8.83 5.54
N THR A 51 0.08 10.13 5.85
CA THR A 51 -1.13 10.74 6.42
C THR A 51 -2.29 10.64 5.43
N ARG A 52 -2.06 10.94 4.16
CA ARG A 52 -3.08 10.82 3.11
C ARG A 52 -3.57 9.39 2.97
N LEU A 53 -2.70 8.40 2.96
CA LEU A 53 -3.09 6.99 2.90
C LEU A 53 -4.00 6.63 4.07
N ARG A 54 -3.65 7.01 5.31
CA ARG A 54 -4.50 6.77 6.49
C ARG A 54 -5.86 7.46 6.39
N ASP A 55 -5.91 8.70 5.90
CA ASP A 55 -7.18 9.43 5.70
C ASP A 55 -8.10 8.72 4.68
N HIS A 56 -7.52 7.93 3.79
CA HIS A 56 -8.21 7.09 2.82
C HIS A 56 -8.41 5.64 3.29
N GLY A 57 -8.18 5.32 4.57
CA GLY A 57 -8.40 3.96 5.11
C GLY A 57 -7.35 2.94 4.69
N LEU A 58 -6.12 3.39 4.41
CA LEU A 58 -4.97 2.54 4.11
C LEU A 58 -3.99 2.55 5.29
N ASP A 59 -3.80 1.37 5.90
CA ASP A 59 -2.89 1.18 7.02
C ASP A 59 -1.70 0.32 6.61
N GLY A 60 -0.54 0.54 7.24
CA GLY A 60 0.67 -0.22 6.93
C GLY A 60 0.46 -1.73 7.11
N ALA A 61 0.93 -2.52 6.15
CA ALA A 61 0.71 -3.97 6.17
C ALA A 61 1.28 -4.64 7.42
N ASN A 62 2.37 -4.13 8.01
CA ASN A 62 2.93 -4.70 9.23
C ASN A 62 2.02 -4.45 10.44
N ASP A 63 1.40 -3.26 10.52
CA ASP A 63 0.41 -2.95 11.56
C ASP A 63 -0.85 -3.81 11.41
N VAL A 64 -1.35 -3.97 10.18
CA VAL A 64 -2.60 -4.72 9.91
C VAL A 64 -2.43 -6.23 10.09
N TYR A 65 -1.26 -6.76 9.73
CA TYR A 65 -0.94 -8.18 9.88
C TYR A 65 -0.16 -8.50 11.16
N ALA A 66 0.07 -7.49 12.03
CA ALA A 66 0.78 -7.59 13.30
C ALA A 66 2.17 -8.25 13.19
N THR A 67 2.93 -7.93 12.14
CA THR A 67 4.32 -8.39 11.98
C THR A 67 5.27 -7.45 12.74
N THR A 68 6.25 -8.01 13.45
CA THR A 68 7.15 -7.27 14.36
C THR A 68 8.36 -6.62 13.69
N GLU A 69 8.41 -6.54 12.37
CA GLU A 69 9.58 -6.02 11.65
C GLU A 69 9.44 -4.50 11.43
N GLY A 70 10.55 -3.77 11.58
CA GLY A 70 10.61 -2.31 11.58
C GLY A 70 9.97 -1.67 10.35
N ASP A 71 9.42 -0.47 10.57
CA ASP A 71 8.47 0.29 9.74
C ASP A 71 7.03 -0.26 9.70
N GLN A 72 6.05 0.65 9.83
CA GLN A 72 4.60 0.33 9.93
C GLN A 72 4.07 -0.36 8.67
N SER A 73 4.66 -0.05 7.52
CA SER A 73 4.42 -0.73 6.25
C SER A 73 5.44 -1.85 6.06
N SER A 74 5.06 -2.93 5.37
CA SER A 74 6.02 -3.98 4.99
C SER A 74 7.01 -3.40 3.99
N ALA A 75 8.10 -2.84 4.52
CA ALA A 75 9.17 -2.19 3.80
C ALA A 75 10.23 -3.24 3.40
N GLY A 76 10.37 -3.50 2.10
CA GLY A 76 11.35 -4.46 1.57
C GLY A 76 12.12 -3.87 0.41
N ALA A 77 13.43 -4.12 0.32
CA ALA A 77 14.22 -3.69 -0.83
C ALA A 77 13.79 -4.46 -2.10
N VAL A 78 13.48 -3.73 -3.17
CA VAL A 78 13.14 -4.26 -4.49
C VAL A 78 14.02 -3.57 -5.52
N GLY A 79 15.11 -4.24 -5.91
CA GLY A 79 16.12 -3.61 -6.77
C GLY A 79 16.82 -2.46 -6.04
N GLU A 80 16.69 -1.24 -6.57
CA GLU A 80 17.26 -0.01 -6.01
C GLU A 80 16.23 0.81 -5.20
N ALA A 81 14.98 0.31 -5.05
CA ALA A 81 13.90 0.97 -4.32
C ALA A 81 13.57 0.25 -3.00
N THR A 82 12.98 0.98 -2.06
CA THR A 82 12.27 0.43 -0.90
C THR A 82 10.78 0.36 -1.22
N ARG A 83 10.22 -0.85 -1.18
CA ARG A 83 8.80 -1.11 -1.39
C ARG A 83 8.04 -1.09 -0.08
N HIS A 84 7.04 -0.23 0.02
CA HIS A 84 6.10 -0.12 1.12
C HIS A 84 4.72 -0.67 0.71
N GLN A 85 4.05 -1.38 1.62
CA GLN A 85 2.73 -1.96 1.38
C GLN A 85 1.72 -1.45 2.41
N PHE A 86 0.56 -1.00 1.93
CA PHE A 86 -0.56 -0.50 2.72
C PHE A 86 -1.84 -1.26 2.37
N VAL A 87 -2.55 -1.74 3.38
CA VAL A 87 -3.76 -2.56 3.26
C VAL A 87 -4.99 -1.67 3.31
N ASP A 88 -5.93 -1.88 2.39
CA ASP A 88 -7.26 -1.27 2.47
C ASP A 88 -8.04 -1.88 3.63
N THR A 89 -8.20 -1.12 4.71
CA THR A 89 -8.91 -1.58 5.91
C THR A 89 -10.42 -1.44 5.81
N GLU A 90 -10.92 -0.66 4.84
CA GLU A 90 -12.36 -0.51 4.60
C GLU A 90 -13.01 -1.76 4.00
N THR A 91 -12.28 -2.48 3.13
CA THR A 91 -12.78 -3.70 2.44
C THR A 91 -12.00 -4.96 2.80
N ARG A 92 -11.38 -4.96 3.99
CA ARG A 92 -10.55 -6.06 4.48
C ARG A 92 -11.32 -7.38 4.51
N GLY A 93 -10.75 -8.42 3.90
CA GLY A 93 -11.32 -9.77 3.86
C GLY A 93 -12.45 -9.95 2.84
N ASP A 94 -12.91 -8.88 2.17
CA ASP A 94 -13.96 -8.97 1.16
C ASP A 94 -13.46 -9.57 -0.16
N HIS A 95 -12.13 -9.62 -0.35
CA HIS A 95 -11.51 -10.03 -1.62
C HIS A 95 -11.00 -11.47 -1.60
N GLN A 96 -11.54 -12.32 -0.72
CA GLN A 96 -11.17 -13.74 -0.63
C GLN A 96 -11.25 -14.45 -1.98
N SER A 97 -10.10 -14.91 -2.47
CA SER A 97 -10.02 -15.79 -3.64
C SER A 97 -9.83 -17.24 -3.18
N TYR A 98 -10.78 -18.14 -3.40
CA TYR A 98 -10.55 -19.57 -3.17
C TYR A 98 -9.71 -20.16 -4.31
N VAL A 99 -8.58 -20.79 -4.00
CA VAL A 99 -7.93 -21.72 -4.93
C VAL A 99 -8.73 -23.02 -4.87
N VAL A 100 -9.37 -23.38 -5.97
CA VAL A 100 -10.02 -24.68 -6.14
C VAL A 100 -8.98 -25.60 -6.79
N ASP A 101 -8.58 -26.67 -6.10
CA ASP A 101 -7.72 -27.74 -6.63
C ASP A 101 -8.37 -28.46 -7.83
#